data_AF-A0A925BAR6-F1
#
_entry.id   AF-A0A925BAR6-F1
#
_cell.length_a   1.000
_cell.length_b   1.000
_cell.length_c   1.000
_cell.angle_alpha   90.00
_cell.angle_beta   90.00
_cell.angle_gamma   90.00
#
_symmetry.space_group_name_H-M   'P 1'
#
loop_
_entity.id
_entity.type
_entity.pdbx_description
1 polymer ?
#
loop_
_entity_poly.entity_id
_entity_poly.type
_entity_poly.pdbx_seq_one_letter_code
_entity_poly.pdbx_strand_id
1 'polypeptide(L)'
;MNTNTHISGRKLSGFTLIELLVVIAIIAILAAILFPVFAQAREKARQTSCLSNQKQIGLGMLQYLQDFDETFPRAWYGGNGPSNATRYKWLDGLTAYVKSEKVFTCPSDDSNKPYKFQSGTNYGSYAMNA
;
A
#
# COMPACT_ATOMS: atom_id res chain seq x y z
N MET A 1 21.44 -1.81 -72.50
CA MET A 1 20.13 -1.39 -71.97
C MET A 1 20.38 -0.81 -70.58
N ASN A 2 20.39 0.52 -70.47
CA ASN A 2 20.57 1.24 -69.20
C ASN A 2 19.21 1.53 -68.59
N THR A 3 18.98 1.14 -67.34
CA THR A 3 17.81 1.56 -66.55
C THR A 3 18.29 2.44 -65.39
N ASN A 4 18.25 3.75 -65.60
CA ASN A 4 18.44 4.75 -64.55
C ASN A 4 17.16 4.83 -63.71
N THR A 5 17.18 4.28 -62.50
CA THR A 5 16.11 4.47 -61.51
C THR A 5 16.38 5.74 -60.69
N HIS A 6 15.61 6.80 -60.95
CA HIS A 6 15.60 8.01 -60.14
C HIS A 6 14.89 7.77 -58.80
N ILE A 7 15.64 7.72 -57.69
CA ILE A 7 15.08 7.72 -56.34
C ILE A 7 14.75 9.16 -55.97
N SER A 8 13.46 9.50 -55.95
CA SER A 8 12.97 10.82 -55.52
C SER A 8 13.13 10.95 -54.00
N GLY A 9 14.11 11.73 -53.54
CA GLY A 9 14.36 11.97 -52.12
C GLY A 9 13.20 12.75 -51.48
N ARG A 10 12.52 12.13 -50.51
CA ARG A 10 11.57 12.82 -49.62
C ARG A 10 12.30 13.94 -48.88
N LYS A 11 11.83 15.18 -48.98
CA LYS A 11 12.26 16.28 -48.10
C LYS A 11 11.90 15.91 -46.66
N LEU A 12 12.90 15.54 -45.86
CA LEU A 12 12.76 15.44 -44.40
C LEU A 12 12.71 16.87 -43.87
N SER A 13 11.58 17.30 -43.32
CA SER A 13 11.52 18.54 -42.54
C SER A 13 12.38 18.35 -41.29
N GLY A 14 13.50 19.07 -41.19
CA GLY A 14 14.33 19.08 -39.99
C GLY A 14 13.64 19.84 -38.87
N PHE A 15 13.62 19.26 -37.67
CA PHE A 15 13.18 19.95 -36.45
C PHE A 15 14.18 21.05 -36.11
N THR A 16 13.69 22.24 -35.75
CA THR A 16 14.59 23.30 -35.31
C THR A 16 15.04 23.05 -33.87
N LEU A 17 16.30 23.42 -33.55
CA LEU A 17 16.87 23.19 -32.22
C LEU A 17 16.07 23.95 -31.12
N ILE A 18 15.50 25.10 -31.48
CA ILE A 18 14.66 25.91 -30.58
C ILE A 18 13.31 25.24 -30.26
N GLU A 19 12.67 24.57 -31.23
CA GLU A 19 11.43 23.82 -30.99
C GLU A 19 11.66 22.66 -30.03
N LEU A 20 12.80 21.99 -30.12
CA LEU A 20 13.12 20.90 -29.19
C LEU A 20 13.47 21.43 -27.80
N LEU A 21 14.17 22.57 -27.73
CA LEU A 21 14.57 23.21 -26.47
C LEU A 21 13.36 23.72 -25.67
N VAL A 22 12.38 24.35 -26.33
CA VAL A 22 11.19 24.86 -25.62
C VAL A 22 10.34 23.72 -25.06
N VAL A 23 10.26 22.59 -25.77
CA VAL A 23 9.48 21.42 -25.32
C VAL A 23 10.07 20.81 -24.06
N ILE A 24 11.38 20.60 -24.02
CA ILE A 24 12.03 20.06 -22.80
C ILE A 24 11.93 21.04 -21.64
N ALA A 25 11.98 22.35 -21.90
CA ALA A 25 11.82 23.38 -20.87
C ALA A 25 10.42 23.33 -20.24
N ILE A 26 9.37 23.20 -21.05
CA ILE A 26 8.00 23.07 -20.56
C ILE A 26 7.82 21.76 -19.76
N ILE A 27 8.35 20.64 -20.26
CA ILE A 27 8.28 19.35 -19.54
C ILE A 27 8.99 19.44 -18.18
N ALA A 28 10.15 20.11 -18.11
CA ALA A 28 10.90 20.28 -16.87
C ALA A 28 10.10 21.07 -15.81
N ILE A 29 9.42 22.15 -16.23
CA ILE A 29 8.57 22.95 -15.34
C ILE A 29 7.38 22.12 -14.83
N LEU A 30 6.69 21.40 -15.72
CA LEU A 30 5.56 20.56 -15.35
C LEU A 30 5.97 19.43 -14.40
N ALA A 31 7.08 18.75 -14.69
CA ALA A 31 7.62 17.68 -13.86
C ALA A 31 8.01 18.19 -12.46
N ALA A 32 8.62 19.39 -12.38
CA ALA A 32 9.00 20.01 -11.11
C ALA A 32 7.82 20.24 -10.17
N ILE A 33 6.62 20.53 -10.69
CA ILE A 33 5.40 20.69 -9.88
C ILE A 33 4.72 19.34 -9.64
N LEU A 34 4.74 18.45 -10.62
CA LEU A 34 4.04 17.17 -10.55
C LEU A 34 4.68 16.21 -9.53
N PHE A 35 6.01 16.13 -9.46
CA PHE A 35 6.69 15.24 -8.52
C PHE A 35 6.39 15.50 -7.03
N PRO A 36 6.49 16.75 -6.51
CA PRO A 36 6.19 17.01 -5.11
C PRO A 36 4.71 16.77 -4.79
N VAL A 37 3.79 17.13 -5.69
CA VAL A 37 2.35 16.92 -5.50
C VAL A 37 2.00 15.43 -5.53
N PHE A 38 2.58 14.67 -6.44
CA PHE A 38 2.35 13.24 -6.55
C PHE A 38 2.83 12.48 -5.31
N ALA A 39 3.99 12.84 -4.75
CA ALA A 39 4.49 12.25 -3.52
C ALA A 39 3.52 12.48 -2.34
N GLN A 40 3.00 13.70 -2.19
CA GLN A 40 2.01 14.02 -1.17
C GLN A 40 0.69 13.27 -1.39
N ALA A 41 0.19 13.22 -2.62
CA ALA A 41 -1.03 12.51 -2.97
C ALA A 41 -0.92 11.00 -2.67
N ARG A 42 0.23 10.39 -2.97
CA ARG A 42 0.51 8.99 -2.64
C ARG A 42 0.47 8.74 -1.13
N GLU A 43 1.05 9.64 -0.33
CA GLU A 43 0.99 9.50 1.13
C GLU A 43 -0.44 9.66 1.66
N LYS A 44 -1.21 10.62 1.14
CA LYS A 44 -2.64 10.74 1.48
C LYS A 44 -3.45 9.50 1.11
N ALA A 45 -3.14 8.85 -0.01
CA ALA A 45 -3.78 7.58 -0.38
C ALA A 45 -3.43 6.45 0.60
N ARG A 46 -2.18 6.37 1.06
CA ARG A 46 -1.77 5.40 2.09
C ARG A 46 -2.46 5.66 3.43
N GLN A 47 -2.50 6.92 3.88
CA GLN A 47 -3.22 7.33 5.09
C GLN A 47 -4.71 6.95 5.03
N THR A 48 -5.37 7.24 3.90
CA THR A 48 -6.77 6.89 3.67
C THR A 48 -6.99 5.37 3.74
N SER A 49 -6.07 4.60 3.16
CA SER A 49 -6.10 3.14 3.24
C SER A 49 -5.96 2.65 4.68
N CYS A 50 -5.02 3.22 5.45
CA CYS A 50 -4.84 2.85 6.84
C CYS A 50 -6.04 3.21 7.72
N LEU A 51 -6.70 4.34 7.45
CA LEU A 51 -7.93 4.73 8.14
C LEU A 51 -9.10 3.79 7.81
N SER A 52 -9.25 3.42 6.54
CA SER A 52 -10.26 2.43 6.11
C SER A 52 -10.04 1.08 6.79
N ASN A 53 -8.79 0.64 6.90
CA ASN A 53 -8.42 -0.57 7.61
C ASN A 53 -8.79 -0.50 9.10
N GLN A 54 -8.46 0.60 9.78
CA GLN A 54 -8.82 0.79 11.19
C GLN A 54 -10.34 0.78 11.40
N LYS A 55 -11.11 1.39 10.50
CA LYS A 55 -12.57 1.35 10.53
C LYS A 55 -13.09 -0.09 10.42
N GLN A 56 -12.52 -0.91 9.51
CA GLN A 56 -12.89 -2.32 9.37
C GLN A 56 -12.56 -3.12 10.65
N ILE A 57 -11.41 -2.87 11.26
CA ILE A 57 -11.03 -3.50 12.54
C ILE A 57 -11.99 -3.08 13.65
N GLY A 58 -12.32 -1.79 13.77
CA GLY A 58 -13.27 -1.29 14.75
C GLY A 58 -14.67 -1.88 14.59
N LEU A 59 -15.15 -2.03 13.35
CA LEU A 59 -16.42 -2.71 13.08
C LEU A 59 -16.36 -4.20 13.44
N GLY A 60 -15.26 -4.89 13.12
CA GLY A 60 -15.05 -6.29 13.53
C GLY A 60 -14.99 -6.45 15.06
N MET A 61 -14.41 -5.47 15.76
CA MET A 61 -14.38 -5.43 17.21
C MET A 61 -15.78 -5.29 17.81
N LEU A 62 -16.62 -4.40 17.24
CA LEU A 62 -18.00 -4.25 17.69
C LEU A 62 -18.81 -5.52 17.47
N GLN A 63 -18.59 -6.24 16.36
CA GLN A 63 -19.23 -7.53 16.11
C GLN A 63 -18.76 -8.60 17.12
N TYR A 64 -17.46 -8.63 17.43
CA TYR A 64 -16.94 -9.50 18.49
C TYR A 64 -17.62 -9.24 19.84
N LEU A 65 -17.74 -7.96 20.25
CA LEU A 65 -18.39 -7.61 21.51
C LEU A 65 -19.85 -8.08 21.56
N GLN A 66 -20.57 -8.04 20.44
CA GLN A 66 -21.95 -8.52 20.36
C GLN A 66 -22.05 -10.04 20.55
N ASP A 67 -21.07 -10.80 20.08
CA ASP A 67 -21.08 -12.27 20.16
C ASP A 67 -20.54 -12.81 21.49
N PHE A 68 -19.76 -12.02 22.24
CA PHE A 68 -19.05 -12.44 23.45
C PHE A 68 -19.45 -11.64 24.72
N ASP A 69 -20.75 -11.34 24.88
CA ASP A 69 -21.30 -10.67 26.07
C ASP A 69 -20.55 -9.38 26.45
N GLU A 70 -20.26 -8.53 25.46
CA GLU A 70 -19.52 -7.27 25.63
C GLU A 70 -18.10 -7.43 26.19
N THR A 71 -17.54 -8.64 26.13
CA THR A 71 -16.19 -8.92 26.59
C THR A 71 -15.18 -8.64 25.49
N PHE A 72 -14.17 -7.82 25.79
CA PHE A 72 -13.07 -7.57 24.86
C PHE A 72 -12.23 -8.85 24.62
N PRO A 73 -11.70 -9.07 23.40
CA PRO A 73 -10.80 -10.18 23.14
C PRO A 73 -9.57 -10.08 24.05
N ARG A 74 -9.09 -11.24 24.52
CA ARG A 74 -7.84 -11.29 25.30
C ARG A 74 -6.69 -10.80 24.43
N ALA A 75 -5.76 -10.05 25.04
CA ALA A 75 -4.54 -9.59 24.37
C ALA A 75 -3.76 -10.76 23.75
N TRP A 76 -3.75 -11.89 24.45
CA TRP A 76 -3.07 -13.13 24.08
C TRP A 76 -3.90 -14.36 24.42
N TYR A 77 -3.88 -15.36 23.54
CA TYR A 77 -4.34 -16.73 23.80
C TYR A 77 -3.17 -17.70 23.58
N GLY A 78 -2.97 -18.62 24.53
CA GLY A 78 -1.85 -19.57 24.54
C GLY A 78 -0.96 -19.42 25.80
N GLY A 79 -0.25 -20.49 26.16
CA GLY A 79 0.54 -20.57 27.40
C GLY A 79 1.98 -20.04 27.27
N ASN A 80 2.60 -19.72 28.41
CA ASN A 80 4.03 -19.39 28.58
C ASN A 80 4.96 -20.61 28.36
N GLY A 81 4.76 -21.35 27.28
CA GLY A 81 5.65 -22.44 26.88
C GLY A 81 6.82 -21.94 26.03
N PRO A 82 7.97 -22.64 26.03
CA PRO A 82 9.18 -22.24 25.30
C PRO A 82 9.07 -22.39 23.77
N SER A 83 7.94 -22.83 23.22
CA SER A 83 7.72 -22.97 21.78
C SER A 83 6.97 -21.77 21.22
N ASN A 84 7.64 -21.01 20.34
CA ASN A 84 7.10 -19.90 19.54
C ASN A 84 5.98 -20.30 18.55
N ALA A 85 5.28 -21.42 18.76
CA ALA A 85 4.57 -22.11 17.69
C ALA A 85 3.10 -21.73 17.49
N THR A 86 2.37 -21.23 18.50
CA THR A 86 0.91 -20.96 18.33
C THR A 86 0.39 -19.93 19.33
N ARG A 87 1.03 -18.77 19.43
CA ARG A 87 0.45 -17.66 20.21
C ARG A 87 -0.59 -16.96 19.34
N TYR A 88 -1.84 -16.96 19.79
CA TYR A 88 -2.88 -16.17 19.17
C TYR A 88 -2.92 -14.81 19.85
N LYS A 89 -3.09 -13.75 19.07
CA LYS A 89 -3.25 -12.37 19.56
C LYS A 89 -4.70 -11.94 19.43
N TRP A 90 -5.09 -10.86 20.09
CA TRP A 90 -6.47 -10.32 20.03
C TRP A 90 -6.97 -10.14 18.58
N LEU A 91 -6.08 -9.70 17.67
CA LEU A 91 -6.37 -9.56 16.23
C LEU A 91 -6.77 -10.89 15.56
N ASP A 92 -6.21 -12.02 16.01
CA ASP A 92 -6.55 -13.34 15.48
C ASP A 92 -8.01 -13.69 15.79
N GLY A 93 -8.56 -13.20 16.92
CA GLY A 93 -9.98 -13.34 17.26
C GLY A 93 -10.90 -12.52 16.36
N LEU A 94 -10.38 -11.47 15.71
CA LEU A 94 -11.15 -10.64 14.79
C LEU A 94 -11.15 -11.15 13.36
N THR A 95 -10.34 -12.16 13.02
CA THR A 95 -10.26 -12.70 11.65
C THR A 95 -11.56 -13.33 11.16
N ALA A 96 -12.43 -13.79 12.07
CA ALA A 96 -13.77 -14.26 11.73
C ALA A 96 -14.68 -13.13 11.20
N TYR A 97 -14.48 -11.90 11.68
CA TYR A 97 -15.27 -10.72 11.33
C TYR A 97 -14.62 -9.89 10.22
N VAL A 98 -13.29 -9.89 10.15
CA VAL A 98 -12.49 -9.20 9.14
C VAL A 98 -11.93 -10.21 8.16
N LYS A 99 -12.58 -10.34 7.00
CA LYS A 99 -12.29 -11.36 5.96
C LYS A 99 -10.93 -11.24 5.25
N SER A 100 -10.05 -10.33 5.65
CA SER A 100 -8.77 -10.10 4.99
C SER A 100 -7.64 -9.79 5.96
N GLU A 101 -6.59 -10.61 5.92
CA GLU A 101 -5.37 -10.42 6.72
C GLU A 101 -4.65 -9.10 6.43
N LYS A 102 -4.77 -8.60 5.19
CA LYS A 102 -4.12 -7.35 4.75
C LYS A 102 -4.68 -6.13 5.49
N VAL A 103 -5.92 -6.21 5.98
CA VAL A 103 -6.55 -5.13 6.75
C VAL A 103 -5.77 -4.85 8.04
N PHE A 104 -5.10 -5.85 8.60
CA PHE A 104 -4.30 -5.69 9.81
C PHE A 104 -2.90 -5.10 9.56
N THR A 105 -2.58 -4.73 8.32
CA THR A 105 -1.31 -4.10 7.95
C THR A 105 -1.57 -2.74 7.30
N CYS A 106 -0.93 -1.69 7.80
CA CYS A 106 -1.00 -0.34 7.26
C CYS A 106 0.05 -0.18 6.16
N PRO A 107 -0.31 0.29 4.94
CA PRO A 107 0.67 0.56 3.89
C PRO A 107 1.73 1.63 4.22
N SER A 108 1.53 2.42 5.28
CA SER A 108 2.53 3.38 5.80
C SER A 108 3.43 2.79 6.91
N ASP A 109 3.23 1.54 7.30
CA ASP A 109 4.08 0.86 8.28
C ASP A 109 5.27 0.18 7.58
N ASP A 110 6.48 0.64 7.89
CA ASP A 110 7.73 0.16 7.31
C ASP A 110 8.39 -0.99 8.11
N SER A 111 7.72 -1.51 9.15
CA SER A 111 8.28 -2.53 10.05
C SER A 111 8.58 -3.89 9.39
N ASN A 112 8.22 -4.08 8.11
CA ASN A 112 8.30 -5.33 7.34
C ASN A 112 7.79 -6.57 8.11
N LYS A 113 6.80 -6.35 8.98
CA LYS A 113 6.16 -7.38 9.80
C LYS A 113 4.67 -7.43 9.46
N PRO A 114 4.31 -7.92 8.25
CA PRO A 114 2.90 -8.03 7.89
C PRO A 114 2.19 -8.92 8.89
N TYR A 115 0.93 -8.59 9.19
CA TYR A 115 0.10 -9.46 10.02
C TYR A 115 0.10 -10.89 9.46
N LYS A 116 0.27 -11.88 10.34
CA LYS A 116 0.06 -13.28 10.03
C LYS A 116 -0.83 -13.91 11.08
N PHE A 117 -1.82 -14.67 10.64
CA PHE A 117 -2.67 -15.45 11.52
C PHE A 117 -1.83 -16.46 12.33
N GLN A 118 -2.13 -16.61 13.62
CA GLN A 118 -1.48 -17.54 14.55
C GLN A 118 0.04 -17.38 14.70
N SER A 119 0.57 -16.18 14.45
CA SER A 119 1.99 -15.87 14.59
C SER A 119 2.25 -14.96 15.79
N GLY A 120 3.15 -15.38 16.69
CA GLY A 120 3.57 -14.62 17.87
C GLY A 120 4.65 -13.55 17.62
N THR A 121 5.14 -13.43 16.38
CA THR A 121 6.18 -12.45 15.99
C THR A 121 5.70 -11.42 14.97
N ASN A 122 4.51 -11.63 14.39
CA ASN A 122 3.96 -10.87 13.27
C ASN A 122 2.61 -10.29 13.66
N TYR A 123 2.64 -9.08 14.21
CA TYR A 123 1.50 -8.46 14.89
C TYR A 123 0.63 -7.62 13.96
N GLY A 124 1.13 -7.25 12.78
CA GLY A 124 0.52 -6.21 11.98
C GLY A 124 0.72 -4.83 12.59
N SER A 125 0.26 -3.81 11.86
CA SER A 125 0.54 -2.40 12.17
C SER A 125 -0.37 -1.82 13.26
N TYR A 126 -1.49 -2.48 13.54
CA TYR A 126 -2.52 -2.00 14.46
C TYR A 126 -2.55 -2.78 15.77
N ALA A 127 -1.58 -3.65 16.02
CA ALA A 127 -1.49 -4.31 17.32
C ALA A 127 -1.22 -3.27 18.40
N MET A 128 -2.10 -3.25 19.40
CA MET A 128 -1.85 -2.47 20.61
C MET A 128 -0.65 -3.06 21.33
N ASN A 129 0.28 -2.20 21.78
CA ASN A 129 1.34 -2.63 22.68
C ASN A 129 0.67 -3.20 23.94
N ALA A 130 0.95 -4.47 24.23
CA ALA A 130 0.53 -5.14 25.45
C ALA A 130 1.51 -4.84 26.58
#